data_AF-A0A7S2U9J3-F1
#
_entry.id   AF-A0A7S2U9J3-F1
#
_cell.length_a   1.000
_cell.length_b   1.000
_cell.length_c   1.000
_cell.angle_alpha   90.00
_cell.angle_beta   90.00
_cell.angle_gamma   90.00
#
_symmetry.space_group_name_H-M   'P 1'
#
loop_
_entity.id
_entity.type
_entity.pdbx_description
1 polymer ?
#
loop_
_entity_poly.entity_id
_entity_poly.type
_entity_poly.pdbx_seq_one_letter_code
_entity_poly.pdbx_strand_id
1 'polypeptide(L)'
;MHDHYTGTVEMEALVLIDMINGHIVPSCKAGEVGPVAELHEAVTTLKSGLAAIHAAETCYEKAQLARVLRLETMIDIRVTCDAAEEVVPANLWTLATYKELLFLDSHSDAPAEMYE
;
A
#
# COMPACT_ATOMS: atom_id res chain seq x y z
N MET A 1 10.97 12.73 19.82
CA MET A 1 9.99 11.62 19.71
C MET A 1 8.93 11.93 18.64
N HIS A 2 8.27 13.10 18.68
CA HIS A 2 7.26 13.50 17.68
C HIS A 2 7.78 13.60 16.24
N ASP A 3 8.97 14.19 16.03
CA ASP A 3 9.56 14.26 14.68
C ASP A 3 9.91 12.88 14.12
N HIS A 4 10.45 11.99 14.95
CA HIS A 4 10.77 10.62 14.54
C HIS A 4 9.50 9.86 14.16
N TYR A 5 8.44 9.94 14.98
CA TYR A 5 7.14 9.35 14.66
C TYR A 5 6.57 9.87 13.35
N THR A 6 6.59 11.20 13.17
CA THR A 6 6.10 11.85 11.95
C THR A 6 6.88 11.36 10.72
N GLY A 7 8.21 11.30 10.82
CA GLY A 7 9.06 10.79 9.73
C GLY A 7 8.80 9.32 9.38
N THR A 8 8.54 8.46 10.37
CA THR A 8 8.15 7.07 10.11
C THR A 8 6.85 7.00 9.34
N VAL A 9 5.81 7.71 9.79
CA VAL A 9 4.50 7.71 9.11
C VAL A 9 4.59 8.29 7.70
N GLU A 10 5.39 9.35 7.53
CA GLU A 10 5.63 9.95 6.21
C GLU A 10 6.22 8.93 5.24
N MET A 11 7.24 8.18 5.65
CA MET A 11 7.82 7.13 4.81
C MET A 11 6.81 6.03 4.48
N GLU A 12 6.00 5.60 5.44
CA GLU A 12 4.97 4.58 5.17
C GLU A 12 3.91 5.09 4.17
N ALA A 13 3.49 6.35 4.26
CA ALA A 13 2.54 6.95 3.33
C ALA A 13 3.14 7.11 1.91
N LEU A 14 4.41 7.52 1.82
CA LEU A 14 5.12 7.62 0.54
C LEU A 14 5.29 6.25 -0.13
N VAL A 15 5.65 5.23 0.65
CA VAL A 15 5.72 3.84 0.16
C VAL A 15 4.35 3.39 -0.33
N LEU A 16 3.27 3.64 0.41
CA LEU A 16 1.92 3.26 -0.04
C LEU A 16 1.53 3.96 -1.35
N ILE A 17 1.83 5.25 -1.51
CA ILE A 17 1.63 5.98 -2.76
C ILE A 17 2.39 5.33 -3.92
N ASP A 18 3.66 5.01 -3.70
CA ASP A 18 4.53 4.41 -4.71
C ASP A 18 4.02 3.02 -5.13
N MET A 19 3.65 2.19 -4.15
CA MET A 19 3.09 0.85 -4.40
C MET A 19 1.76 0.89 -5.13
N ILE A 20 0.87 1.84 -4.82
CA ILE A 20 -0.40 1.99 -5.56
C ILE A 20 -0.14 2.34 -7.02
N ASN A 21 0.75 3.31 -7.30
CA ASN A 21 1.01 3.77 -8.67
C ASN A 21 1.87 2.79 -9.48
N GLY A 22 2.84 2.15 -8.85
CA GLY A 22 3.82 1.28 -9.50
C GLY A 22 3.36 -0.16 -9.68
N HIS A 23 2.48 -0.65 -8.79
CA HIS A 23 2.08 -2.06 -8.77
C HIS A 23 0.57 -2.26 -8.88
N ILE A 24 -0.21 -1.69 -7.96
CA ILE A 24 -1.64 -2.03 -7.83
C ILE A 24 -2.45 -1.52 -9.03
N VAL A 25 -2.33 -0.23 -9.38
CA VAL A 25 -3.05 0.36 -10.52
C VAL A 25 -2.65 -0.32 -11.85
N PRO A 26 -1.35 -0.57 -12.14
CA PRO A 26 -0.96 -1.34 -13.32
C PRO A 26 -1.56 -2.74 -13.37
N SER A 27 -1.57 -3.49 -12.25
CA SER A 27 -2.19 -4.81 -12.16
C SER A 27 -3.70 -4.77 -12.44
N CYS A 28 -4.41 -3.77 -11.89
CA CYS A 28 -5.84 -3.55 -12.17
C CYS A 28 -6.09 -3.25 -13.65
N LYS A 29 -5.28 -2.37 -14.25
CA LYS A 29 -5.38 -2.01 -15.67
C LYS A 29 -5.11 -3.19 -16.59
N ALA A 30 -4.12 -4.02 -16.27
CA ALA A 30 -3.80 -5.22 -17.04
C ALA A 30 -4.93 -6.25 -17.01
N GLY A 31 -5.63 -6.38 -15.87
CA GLY A 31 -6.79 -7.26 -15.73
C GLY A 31 -8.11 -6.66 -16.20
N GLU A 32 -8.15 -5.35 -16.54
CA GLU A 32 -9.39 -4.59 -16.81
C GLU A 32 -10.43 -4.69 -15.68
N VAL A 33 -9.97 -4.81 -14.43
CA VAL A 33 -10.79 -5.00 -13.23
C VAL A 33 -10.33 -4.09 -12.08
N GLY A 34 -11.15 -4.02 -11.03
CA GLY A 34 -10.80 -3.35 -9.78
C GLY A 34 -11.10 -1.84 -9.73
N PRO A 35 -11.02 -1.25 -8.53
CA PRO A 35 -11.46 0.12 -8.26
C PRO A 35 -10.38 1.16 -8.64
N VAL A 36 -10.07 1.28 -9.94
CA VAL A 36 -8.97 2.14 -10.44
C VAL A 36 -9.19 3.62 -10.11
N ALA A 37 -10.43 4.10 -10.16
CA ALA A 37 -10.74 5.49 -9.86
C ALA A 37 -10.49 5.79 -8.37
N GLU A 38 -10.99 4.92 -7.49
CA GLU A 38 -10.85 5.02 -6.05
C GLU A 38 -9.38 4.92 -5.62
N LEU A 39 -8.56 4.10 -6.29
CA LEU A 39 -7.11 4.04 -6.06
C LEU A 39 -6.40 5.36 -6.42
N HIS A 40 -6.82 6.04 -7.48
CA HIS A 40 -6.29 7.36 -7.84
C HIS A 40 -6.74 8.45 -6.84
N GLU A 41 -7.97 8.38 -6.35
CA GLU A 41 -8.48 9.24 -5.28
C GLU A 41 -7.74 9.00 -3.95
N ALA A 42 -7.44 7.75 -3.63
CA ALA A 42 -6.65 7.36 -2.47
C ALA A 42 -5.24 7.99 -2.51
N VAL A 43 -4.55 7.92 -3.65
CA VAL A 43 -3.25 8.59 -3.85
C VAL A 43 -3.35 10.10 -3.62
N THR A 44 -4.42 10.72 -4.12
CA THR A 44 -4.65 12.16 -3.95
C THR A 44 -4.87 12.51 -2.47
N THR A 45 -5.64 11.67 -1.77
CA THR A 45 -5.91 11.81 -0.33
C THR A 45 -4.63 11.70 0.50
N LEU A 46 -3.77 10.72 0.22
CA LEU A 46 -2.48 10.56 0.91
C LEU A 46 -1.56 11.77 0.68
N LYS A 47 -1.47 12.26 -0.56
CA LYS A 47 -0.68 13.46 -0.89
C LYS A 47 -1.19 14.70 -0.17
N SER A 48 -2.51 14.86 -0.05
CA SER A 48 -3.11 15.96 0.70
C SER A 48 -2.81 15.86 2.20
N GLY A 49 -2.90 14.65 2.78
CA GLY A 49 -2.55 14.42 4.18
C GLY A 49 -1.07 14.73 4.49
N LEU A 50 -0.16 14.30 3.60
CA LEU A 50 1.26 14.64 3.71
C LEU A 50 1.51 16.15 3.61
N ALA A 51 0.85 16.83 2.66
CA ALA A 51 0.96 18.28 2.53
C ALA A 51 0.48 19.02 3.79
N ALA A 52 -0.60 18.54 4.43
CA ALA A 52 -1.09 19.10 5.70
C ALA A 52 -0.09 18.91 6.84
N ILE A 53 0.57 17.74 6.92
CA ILE A 53 1.66 17.48 7.88
C ILE A 53 2.82 18.42 7.62
N HIS A 54 3.23 18.62 6.37
CA HIS A 54 4.34 19.52 6.04
C HIS A 54 4.03 21.00 6.33
N ALA A 55 2.77 21.40 6.18
CA ALA A 55 2.30 22.76 6.43
C ALA A 55 2.12 23.11 7.91
N ALA A 56 1.96 22.12 8.79
CA ALA A 56 1.84 22.37 10.23
C ALA A 56 3.12 22.98 10.82
N GLU A 57 2.97 23.90 11.78
CA GLU A 57 4.10 24.68 12.31
C GLU A 57 4.86 23.94 13.42
N THR A 58 4.13 23.22 14.28
CA THR A 58 4.73 22.56 15.44
C THR A 58 4.90 21.05 15.23
N CYS A 59 5.94 20.47 15.82
CA CYS A 59 6.18 19.03 15.78
C CYS A 59 5.05 18.21 16.44
N TYR A 60 4.32 18.79 17.39
CA TYR A 60 3.20 18.13 18.05
C TYR A 60 1.97 18.04 17.14
N GLU A 61 1.61 19.13 16.45
CA GLU A 61 0.52 19.13 15.46
C GLU A 61 0.82 18.19 14.29
N LYS A 62 2.07 18.19 13.81
CA LYS A 62 2.54 17.22 12.80
C LYS A 62 2.28 15.78 13.23
N ALA A 63 2.62 15.45 14.48
CA ALA A 63 2.39 14.11 15.02
C ALA A 63 0.90 13.78 15.17
N GLN A 64 0.04 14.74 15.50
CA GLN A 64 -1.41 14.52 15.55
C GLN A 64 -2.00 14.24 14.17
N LEU A 65 -1.60 15.02 13.15
CA LEU A 65 -2.02 14.81 11.77
C LEU A 65 -1.47 13.48 11.23
N ALA A 66 -0.21 13.15 11.51
CA ALA A 66 0.39 11.87 11.16
C ALA A 66 -0.37 10.69 11.80
N ARG A 67 -0.82 10.82 13.05
CA ARG A 67 -1.63 9.79 13.70
C ARG A 67 -2.94 9.53 12.94
N VAL A 68 -3.65 10.59 12.56
CA VAL A 68 -4.91 10.47 11.79
C VAL A 68 -4.63 9.85 10.42
N LEU A 69 -3.62 10.33 9.71
CA LEU A 69 -3.20 9.78 8.42
C LEU A 69 -2.93 8.27 8.52
N ARG A 70 -2.20 7.83 9.56
CA ARG A 70 -1.80 6.43 9.72
C ARG A 70 -2.92 5.50 10.17
N LEU A 71 -3.68 5.91 11.18
CA LEU A 71 -4.64 5.03 11.86
C LEU A 71 -6.04 5.07 11.25
N GLU A 72 -6.36 6.08 10.43
CA GLU A 72 -7.68 6.23 9.82
C GLU A 72 -7.51 6.14 8.30
N THR A 73 -6.91 7.17 7.69
CA THR A 73 -6.82 7.28 6.22
C THR A 73 -6.12 6.10 5.56
N MET A 74 -4.94 5.69 6.07
CA MET A 74 -4.21 4.58 5.47
C MET A 74 -4.90 3.23 5.69
N ILE A 75 -5.71 3.06 6.74
CA ILE A 75 -6.48 1.82 6.94
C ILE A 75 -7.60 1.75 5.90
N ASP A 76 -8.34 2.83 5.70
CA ASP A 76 -9.43 2.88 4.71
C ASP A 76 -8.90 2.65 3.29
N ILE A 77 -7.75 3.25 2.96
CA ILE A 77 -7.12 3.05 1.64
C ILE A 77 -6.67 1.61 1.44
N ARG A 78 -6.19 0.94 2.51
CA ARG A 78 -5.81 -0.48 2.42
C ARG A 78 -7.00 -1.37 2.07
N VAL A 79 -8.21 -1.05 2.55
CA VAL A 79 -9.43 -1.77 2.16
C VAL A 79 -9.64 -1.71 0.64
N THR A 80 -9.39 -0.55 0.02
CA THR A 80 -9.46 -0.40 -1.45
C THR A 80 -8.38 -1.20 -2.17
N CYS A 81 -7.17 -1.26 -1.62
CA CYS A 81 -6.09 -2.10 -2.15
C CYS A 81 -6.43 -3.60 -2.06
N ASP A 82 -6.99 -4.04 -0.94
CA ASP A 82 -7.37 -5.44 -0.72
C ASP A 82 -8.54 -5.83 -1.65
N ALA A 83 -9.49 -4.92 -1.88
CA ALA A 83 -10.55 -5.12 -2.87
C ALA A 83 -10.02 -5.24 -4.31
N ALA A 84 -8.90 -4.57 -4.63
CA ALA A 84 -8.20 -4.75 -5.89
C ALA A 84 -7.52 -6.14 -5.97
N GLU A 85 -6.86 -6.58 -4.89
CA GLU A 85 -6.25 -7.92 -4.81
C GLU A 85 -7.27 -9.04 -5.04
N GLU A 86 -8.48 -8.90 -4.48
CA GLU A 86 -9.52 -9.92 -4.58
C GLU A 86 -10.00 -10.18 -6.02
N VAL A 87 -10.02 -9.14 -6.86
CA VAL A 87 -10.59 -9.23 -8.22
C VAL A 87 -9.54 -9.39 -9.31
N VAL A 88 -8.29 -8.98 -9.06
CA VAL A 88 -7.22 -9.10 -10.06
C VAL A 88 -6.78 -10.57 -10.17
N PRO A 89 -6.69 -11.14 -11.40
CA PRO A 89 -6.16 -12.47 -11.59
C PRO A 89 -4.75 -12.63 -11.00
N ALA A 90 -4.49 -13.74 -10.31
CA ALA A 90 -3.24 -13.99 -9.60
C ALA A 90 -1.98 -13.86 -10.49
N ASN A 91 -2.07 -14.21 -11.77
CA ASN A 91 -0.96 -14.10 -12.72
C ASN A 91 -0.65 -12.64 -13.16
N LEU A 92 -1.53 -11.69 -12.86
CA LEU A 92 -1.36 -10.26 -13.14
C LEU A 92 -1.09 -9.44 -11.88
N TRP A 93 -1.32 -10.02 -10.70
CA TRP A 93 -1.01 -9.38 -9.42
C TRP A 93 0.50 -9.43 -9.18
N THR A 94 1.11 -8.26 -8.96
CA THR A 94 2.58 -8.15 -8.90
C THR A 94 3.15 -8.18 -7.49
N LEU A 95 2.31 -8.15 -6.46
CA LEU A 95 2.73 -8.17 -5.06
C LEU A 95 2.58 -9.56 -4.48
N ALA A 96 3.52 -9.96 -3.63
CA ALA A 96 3.38 -11.20 -2.88
C ALA A 96 2.16 -11.12 -1.96
N THR A 97 1.24 -12.08 -2.10
CA THR A 97 0.06 -12.23 -1.27
C THR A 97 0.46 -12.67 0.15
N TYR A 98 -0.44 -12.48 1.11
CA TYR A 98 -0.19 -12.96 2.48
C TYR A 98 0.03 -14.48 2.55
N LYS A 99 -0.57 -15.26 1.65
CA LYS A 99 -0.36 -16.71 1.61
C LYS A 99 1.08 -17.05 1.24
N GLU A 100 1.63 -16.38 0.25
CA GLU A 100 3.03 -16.54 -0.18
C GLU A 100 4.00 -16.06 0.90
N LEU A 101 3.70 -14.94 1.57
CA LEU A 101 4.56 -14.40 2.63
C LEU A 101 4.56 -15.25 3.91
N LEU A 102 3.41 -15.82 4.31
CA LEU A 102 3.27 -16.56 5.56
C LEU A 102 3.61 -18.06 5.42
N PHE A 103 3.55 -18.62 4.21
CA PHE A 103 3.74 -20.06 3.97
C PHE A 103 4.74 -20.35 2.83
N LEU A 104 5.90 -19.68 2.87
CA LEU A 104 6.99 -19.83 1.88
C LEU A 104 7.35 -21.30 1.59
N ASP A 105 7.46 -22.13 2.63
CA ASP A 105 7.83 -23.54 2.50
C ASP A 105 6.73 -24.42 1.88
N SER A 106 5.46 -23.99 1.95
CA SER A 106 4.32 -24.72 1.38
C SER A 106 3.99 -24.33 -0.06
N HIS A 107 4.64 -23.27 -0.55
CA HIS A 107 4.49 -22.73 -1.91
C HIS A 107 5.81 -22.74 -2.69
N SER A 108 6.84 -23.40 -2.17
CA SER A 108 8.03 -23.71 -2.96
C SER A 108 7.65 -24.78 -3.97
N ASP A 109 7.37 -24.37 -5.21
CA ASP A 109 7.45 -25.26 -6.37
C ASP A 109 8.92 -25.70 -6.48
N ALA A 110 9.32 -26.69 -5.68
CA ALA A 110 10.55 -27.41 -5.91
C ALA A 110 10.43 -28.02 -7.32
N PRO A 111 11.35 -27.74 -8.26
CA PRO A 111 11.34 -28.43 -9.55
C PRO A 111 11.54 -29.91 -9.26
N ALA A 112 10.48 -30.69 -9.49
CA ALA A 112 10.44 -32.12 -9.25
C ALA A 112 11.22 -32.88 -10.34
N GLU A 113 12.46 -32.52 -10.65
CA GLU A 113 13.32 -33.23 -11.62
C GLU A 113 14.77 -32.69 -11.57
N MET A 114 15.57 -33.14 -10.59
CA MET A 114 17.05 -33.06 -10.63
C MET A 114 17.67 -34.32 -9.98
N TYR A 115 17.13 -35.49 -10.31
CA TYR A 115 17.77 -36.79 -10.06
C TYR A 115 17.51 -37.72 -11.25
N GLU A 116 18.29 -37.51 -12.32
CA GLU A 116 18.69 -38.57 -13.25
C GLU A 116 20.21 -38.79 -13.13
#